data_AF-A0A5K1CPK1-F1
#
_entry.id   AF-A0A5K1CPK1-F1
#
_cell.length_a   1.000
_cell.length_b   1.000
_cell.length_c   1.000
_cell.angle_alpha   90.00
_cell.angle_beta   90.00
_cell.angle_gamma   90.00
#
_symmetry.space_group_name_H-M   'P 1'
#
loop_
_entity.id
_entity.type
_entity.pdbx_description
1 polymer ?
#
loop_
_entity_poly.entity_id
_entity_poly.type
_entity_poly.pdbx_seq_one_letter_code
_entity_poly.pdbx_strand_id
1 'polypeptide(L)' 'ASILMKYIKLPYQEVCVRFTGFGSEEDEWINVKKHVRQRSLPCEAAECVVVLPGDLILCFQ' A
#
# COMPACT_ATOMS: atom_id res chain seq x y z
N ALA A 1 2.78 3.44 8.32
CA ALA A 1 2.24 4.51 7.49
C ALA A 1 0.98 5.00 8.16
N SER A 2 1.01 6.21 8.70
CA SER A 2 -0.20 6.85 9.23
C SER A 2 -0.97 7.39 8.04
N ILE A 3 -2.02 6.68 7.62
CA ILE A 3 -2.86 7.12 6.51
C ILE A 3 -3.87 8.13 7.06
N LEU A 4 -3.73 9.40 6.68
CA LEU A 4 -4.73 10.45 6.92
C LEU A 4 -5.88 10.28 5.93
N MET A 5 -6.83 9.40 6.25
CA MET A 5 -7.93 9.06 5.34
C MET A 5 -8.96 10.19 5.29
N LYS A 6 -8.81 11.13 4.34
CA LYS A 6 -9.88 12.06 3.96
C LYS A 6 -10.74 11.41 2.89
N TYR A 7 -11.95 11.00 3.28
CA TYR A 7 -12.92 10.38 2.38
C TYR A 7 -13.67 11.45 1.58
N ILE A 8 -13.55 11.44 0.25
CA ILE A 8 -14.41 12.23 -0.62
C ILE A 8 -15.44 11.29 -1.25
N LYS A 9 -16.74 11.60 -1.07
CA LYS A 9 -17.85 10.85 -1.67
C LYS A 9 -18.05 11.27 -3.13
N LEU A 10 -17.11 10.88 -3.99
CA LEU A 10 -17.19 10.98 -5.45
C LEU A 10 -17.48 9.59 -6.06
N PRO A 11 -17.89 9.50 -7.35
CA PRO A 11 -18.05 8.20 -8.03
C PRO A 11 -16.78 7.34 -8.01
N TYR A 12 -15.62 7.97 -7.80
CA TYR A 12 -14.34 7.33 -7.55
C TYR A 12 -13.99 7.49 -6.08
N GLN A 13 -13.89 6.36 -5.38
CA GLN A 13 -13.48 6.34 -3.97
C GLN A 13 -11.97 6.61 -3.92
N GLU A 14 -11.61 7.87 -3.71
CA GLU A 14 -10.24 8.34 -3.59
C GLU A 14 -9.94 8.76 -2.16
N VAL A 15 -8.68 8.59 -1.77
CA VAL A 15 -8.15 9.01 -0.48
C VAL A 15 -6.83 9.72 -0.68
N CYS A 16 -6.62 10.80 0.07
CA CYS A 16 -5.32 11.45 0.16
C CYS A 16 -4.44 10.65 1.13
N VAL A 17 -3.25 10.23 0.70
CA VAL A 17 -2.33 9.44 1.52
C VAL A 17 -1.01 10.16 1.69
N ARG A 18 -0.40 9.98 2.87
CA ARG A 18 0.97 10.39 3.14
C ARG A 18 1.89 9.19 3.16
N PHE A 19 2.91 9.21 2.32
CA PHE A 19 3.92 8.16 2.29
C PHE A 19 4.85 8.27 3.51
N THR A 20 5.20 7.13 4.10
CA THR A 20 6.11 7.12 5.26
C THR A 20 7.50 7.54 4.80
N GLY A 21 8.11 8.51 5.48
CA GLY A 21 9.42 9.06 5.11
C GLY A 21 9.37 10.30 4.21
N PHE A 22 8.17 10.75 3.82
CA PHE A 22 7.96 11.96 3.04
C PHE A 22 7.12 12.98 3.82
N GLY A 23 7.24 14.27 3.48
CA GLY A 23 6.41 15.33 4.05
C GLY A 23 5.07 15.48 3.33
N SER A 24 4.33 16.54 3.67
CA SER A 24 2.98 16.80 3.14
C SER A 24 2.95 17.23 1.68
N GLU A 25 4.08 17.72 1.18
CA GLU A 25 4.31 18.11 -0.20
C GLU A 25 4.21 16.94 -1.18
N GLU A 26 4.40 15.71 -0.69
CA GLU A 26 4.28 14.46 -1.46
C GLU A 26 2.96 13.71 -1.16
N ASP A 27 1.96 14.38 -0.58
CA ASP A 27 0.66 13.76 -0.33
C ASP A 27 -0.09 13.56 -1.67
N GLU A 28 -0.57 12.35 -1.93
CA GLU A 28 -1.22 11.99 -3.20
C GLU A 28 -2.66 11.50 -3.02
N TRP A 29 -3.53 11.82 -3.99
CA TRP A 29 -4.87 11.22 -4.08
C TRP A 29 -4.81 9.92 -4.86
N ILE A 30 -5.19 8.81 -4.22
CA ILE A 30 -5.14 7.49 -4.84
C ILE A 30 -6.51 6.80 -4.82
N ASN A 31 -6.81 6.07 -5.89
CA ASN A 31 -7.99 5.24 -5.98
C ASN A 31 -7.91 4.06 -5.00
N VAL A 32 -8.86 3.99 -4.06
CA VAL A 32 -8.88 2.98 -3.00
C VAL A 32 -8.93 1.55 -3.55
N LYS A 33 -9.78 1.30 -4.56
CA LYS A 33 -9.99 -0.06 -5.08
C LYS A 33 -8.80 -0.58 -5.88
N LYS A 34 -8.03 0.31 -6.50
CA LYS A 34 -6.93 -0.06 -7.39
C LYS A 34 -5.56 0.00 -6.71
N HIS A 35 -5.35 0.92 -5.78
CA HIS A 35 -4.01 1.26 -5.29
C HIS A 35 -3.85 1.13 -3.77
N VAL A 36 -4.91 0.82 -3.01
CA VAL A 36 -4.81 0.58 -1.57
C VAL A 36 -5.00 -0.91 -1.29
N ARG A 37 -4.03 -1.50 -0.60
CA ARG A 37 -4.08 -2.87 -0.07
C ARG A 37 -3.46 -2.94 1.32
N GLN A 38 -3.69 -4.04 2.03
CA GLN A 38 -2.91 -4.33 3.24
C GLN A 38 -1.41 -4.40 2.89
N ARG A 39 -0.58 -3.88 3.78
CA ARG A 39 0.87 -3.89 3.61
C ARG A 39 1.36 -5.34 3.52
N SER A 40 2.24 -5.62 2.54
CA SER A 40 2.92 -6.92 2.43
C SER A 40 3.71 -7.21 3.70
N LEU A 41 3.71 -8.48 4.11
CA LEU A 41 4.51 -8.93 5.26
C LEU A 41 5.96 -9.15 4.81
N PRO A 42 6.95 -8.85 5.68
CA PRO A 42 8.31 -9.28 5.43
C PRO A 42 8.37 -10.81 5.37
N CYS A 43 9.22 -11.34 4.49
CA CYS A 43 9.51 -12.77 4.45
C CYS A 43 10.78 -13.02 5.25
N GLU A 44 10.64 -13.56 6.46
CA GLU A 44 11.80 -13.95 7.26
C GLU A 44 12.44 -15.24 6.70
N ALA A 45 13.73 -15.46 6.95
CA ALA A 45 14.44 -16.62 6.40
C ALA A 45 13.81 -17.96 6.81
N ALA A 46 13.25 -18.04 8.02
CA ALA A 46 12.55 -19.23 8.52
C ALA A 46 11.19 -19.45 7.84
N GLU A 47 10.65 -18.44 7.16
CA GLU A 47 9.32 -18.44 6.55
C GLU A 47 9.40 -18.57 5.02
N CYS A 48 10.60 -18.57 4.43
CA CYS A 48 10.76 -18.60 2.96
C CYS A 48 10.15 -19.84 2.30
N VAL A 49 10.00 -20.94 3.05
CA VAL A 49 9.36 -22.18 2.59
C VAL A 49 7.87 -22.01 2.26
N VAL A 50 7.23 -20.94 2.74
CA VAL A 50 5.80 -20.68 2.49
C VAL A 50 5.54 -19.90 1.21
N VAL A 51 6.59 -19.41 0.54
CA VAL A 51 6.48 -18.71 -0.75
C VAL A 51 6.55 -19.74 -1.87
N LEU A 52 5.47 -19.86 -2.64
CA LEU A 52 5.30 -20.85 -3.70
C LEU A 52 5.21 -20.20 -5.09
N PRO A 53 5.50 -20.95 -6.17
CA PRO A 53 5.28 -20.47 -7.53
C PRO A 53 3.82 -20.05 -7.74
N GLY A 54 3.63 -18.83 -8.22
CA GLY A 54 2.31 -18.24 -8.45
C GLY A 54 1.87 -17.26 -7.35
N ASP A 55 2.56 -17.21 -6.21
CA ASP A 55 2.27 -16.23 -5.17
C ASP A 55 2.57 -14.81 -5.63
N LEU A 56 1.70 -13.88 -5.26
CA LEU A 56 1.90 -12.45 -5.52
C LEU A 56 2.83 -11.85 -4.47
N ILE A 57 4.08 -11.63 -4.84
CA ILE A 57 5.10 -11.03 -3.97
C ILE A 57 5.40 -9.57 -4.35
N LEU A 58 5.83 -8.78 -3.37
CA LEU A 58 6.38 -7.45 -3.61
C LEU A 58 7.91 -7.57 -3.71
N CYS A 59 8.47 -7.23 -4.87
CA CYS A 59 9.90 -7.32 -5.12
C CYS A 59 10.59 -5.96 -4.97
N PHE A 60 11.84 -5.96 -4.50
CA PHE A 60 12.75 -4.84 -4.70
C PHE A 60 13.40 -5.01 -6.07
N GLN A 61 13.15 -4.08 -7.00
CA GLN A 61 13.63 -4.10 -8.37
C GLN A 61 14.57 -2.92 -8.64
#